data_AF-A0A9W6WW84-F1
#
_entry.id   AF-A0A9W6WW84-F1
#
_cell.length_a   1.000
_cell.length_b   1.000
_cell.length_c   1.000
_cell.angle_alpha   90.00
_cell.angle_beta   90.00
_cell.angle_gamma   90.00
#
_symmetry.space_group_name_H-M   'P 1'
#
loop_
_entity.id
_entity.type
_entity.pdbx_description
1 polymer ?
#
loop_
_entity_poly.entity_id
_entity_poly.type
_entity_poly.pdbx_seq_one_letter_code
_entity_poly.pdbx_strand_id
1 'polypeptide(L)'
;MLAKVFMGPTKKLISKLLNYNGYINIFVGTLITFAVHSSTVVTSTLTPMAGLGVVTLEQVYPLVIGANLGTTGTALLASLVTGKADSVAIALVHFWFNVFGVFLFYPIPITRKLILDGARALAFASAAWPLTAVLFLVVLFVMVPTLLLITVCMFESHSIVFRVIGWITAVAELVASLYCIFWYENKGGRARWHAFLENRLSEREGGLEWFHTHEMS
;
A
#
# COMPACT_ATOMS: atom_id res chain seq x y z
N MET A 1 24.55 7.43 12.46
CA MET A 1 24.12 7.58 13.86
C MET A 1 22.73 6.98 14.15
N LEU A 2 21.70 7.25 13.34
CA LEU A 2 20.34 6.73 13.55
C LEU A 2 20.25 5.19 13.55
N ALA A 3 20.92 4.53 12.61
CA ALA A 3 20.95 3.06 12.53
C ALA A 3 21.54 2.43 13.81
N LYS A 4 22.61 3.00 14.38
CA LYS A 4 23.22 2.51 15.64
C LYS A 4 22.29 2.69 16.85
N VAL A 5 21.49 3.75 16.91
CA VAL A 5 20.50 3.98 17.99
C VAL A 5 19.35 2.96 17.90
N PHE A 6 18.86 2.66 16.70
CA PHE A 6 17.80 1.68 16.49
C PHE A 6 18.28 0.23 16.59
N MET A 7 19.53 -0.07 16.24
CA MET A 7 20.11 -1.43 16.24
C MET A 7 20.56 -1.93 17.62
N GLY A 8 20.43 -1.12 18.68
CA GLY A 8 20.75 -1.48 20.06
C GLY A 8 19.60 -2.16 20.84
N PRO A 9 19.49 -1.91 22.17
CA PRO A 9 18.42 -2.46 23.02
C PRO A 9 17.01 -2.17 22.51
N THR A 10 16.82 -1.03 21.83
CA THR A 10 15.57 -0.56 21.25
C THR A 10 14.98 -1.53 20.22
N LYS A 11 15.80 -2.12 19.34
CA LYS A 11 15.34 -3.17 18.41
C LYS A 11 14.77 -4.36 19.17
N LYS A 12 15.44 -4.80 20.24
CA LYS A 12 15.03 -5.95 21.03
C LYS A 12 13.74 -5.68 21.82
N LEU A 13 13.55 -4.46 22.30
CA LEU A 13 12.32 -4.04 22.96
C LEU A 13 11.15 -3.97 21.97
N ILE A 14 11.34 -3.27 20.85
CA ILE A 14 10.30 -3.10 19.82
C ILE A 14 9.94 -4.44 19.21
N SER A 15 10.92 -5.26 18.85
CA SER A 15 10.64 -6.59 18.29
C SER A 15 9.89 -7.46 19.30
N LYS A 16 10.24 -7.44 20.59
CA LYS A 16 9.53 -8.18 21.64
C LYS A 16 8.11 -7.65 21.87
N LEU A 17 7.89 -6.34 21.79
CA LEU A 17 6.58 -5.71 21.89
C LEU A 17 5.69 -5.92 20.66
N LEU A 18 6.27 -6.21 19.50
CA LEU A 18 5.54 -6.43 18.24
C LEU A 18 5.46 -7.91 17.86
N ASN A 19 6.10 -8.81 18.62
CA ASN A 19 6.05 -10.26 18.42
C ASN A 19 4.81 -10.91 19.05
N TYR A 20 3.76 -10.13 19.33
CA TYR A 20 2.47 -10.63 19.76
C TYR A 20 1.61 -11.07 18.57
N ASN A 21 0.45 -11.66 18.87
CA ASN A 21 -0.56 -11.98 17.88
C ASN A 21 -0.90 -10.72 17.06
N GLY A 22 -0.97 -10.82 15.74
CA GLY A 22 -1.15 -9.64 14.91
C GLY A 22 -2.50 -8.92 15.11
N TYR A 23 -3.51 -9.56 15.71
CA TYR A 23 -4.71 -8.87 16.21
C TYR A 23 -4.40 -7.86 17.33
N ILE A 24 -3.44 -8.17 18.22
CA ILE A 24 -2.97 -7.24 19.25
C ILE A 24 -2.25 -6.07 18.57
N ASN A 25 -1.46 -6.34 17.53
CA ASN A 25 -0.79 -5.27 16.77
C ASN A 25 -1.79 -4.34 16.07
N ILE A 26 -2.95 -4.84 15.62
CA ILE A 26 -4.05 -3.96 15.13
C ILE A 26 -4.53 -3.04 16.26
N PHE A 27 -4.84 -3.60 17.43
CA PHE A 27 -5.29 -2.79 18.56
C PHE A 27 -4.26 -1.75 19.00
N VAL A 28 -2.98 -2.14 19.06
CA VAL A 28 -1.86 -1.24 19.36
C VAL A 28 -1.77 -0.12 18.33
N GLY A 29 -1.86 -0.43 17.03
CA GLY A 29 -1.85 0.57 15.97
C GLY A 29 -3.02 1.56 16.10
N THR A 30 -4.22 1.07 16.44
CA THR A 30 -5.40 1.90 16.69
C THR A 30 -5.17 2.83 17.88
N LEU A 31 -4.68 2.31 19.00
CA LEU A 31 -4.44 3.10 20.21
C LEU A 31 -3.36 4.16 20.01
N ILE A 32 -2.27 3.82 19.32
CA ILE A 32 -1.22 4.78 18.99
C ILE A 32 -1.82 5.90 18.13
N THR A 33 -2.50 5.58 17.02
CA THR A 33 -3.12 6.64 16.20
C THR A 33 -4.13 7.46 16.98
N PHE A 34 -4.90 6.85 17.88
CA PHE A 34 -5.84 7.56 18.71
C PHE A 34 -5.14 8.56 19.63
N ALA A 35 -3.99 8.20 20.21
CA ALA A 35 -3.20 9.09 21.05
C ALA A 35 -2.51 10.22 20.27
N VAL A 36 -1.97 9.93 19.07
CA VAL A 36 -1.24 10.90 18.26
C VAL A 36 -2.15 11.65 17.26
N HIS A 37 -3.40 11.22 17.10
CA HIS A 37 -4.39 11.72 16.15
C HIS A 37 -3.95 11.73 14.67
N SER A 38 -2.89 10.99 14.31
CA SER A 38 -2.36 10.97 12.95
C SER A 38 -1.80 9.60 12.58
N SER A 39 -2.48 8.91 11.64
CA SER A 39 -1.97 7.65 11.10
C SER A 39 -0.72 7.84 10.25
N THR A 40 -0.55 9.01 9.60
CA THR A 40 0.66 9.33 8.81
C THR A 40 1.91 9.38 9.69
N VAL A 41 1.81 9.84 10.94
CA VAL A 41 2.95 9.80 11.88
C VAL A 41 3.34 8.36 12.20
N VAL A 42 2.35 7.48 12.39
CA VAL A 42 2.59 6.05 12.64
C VAL A 42 3.24 5.39 11.43
N THR A 43 2.67 5.55 10.23
CA THR A 43 3.19 4.91 9.00
C THR A 43 4.55 5.45 8.59
N SER A 44 4.78 6.76 8.70
CA SER A 44 6.09 7.38 8.38
C SER A 44 7.19 6.98 9.36
N THR A 45 6.86 6.65 10.61
CA THR A 45 7.82 6.11 11.58
C THR A 45 8.13 4.64 11.31
N LEU A 46 7.12 3.83 10.98
CA LEU A 46 7.30 2.40 10.70
C LEU A 46 8.06 2.14 9.40
N THR A 47 7.88 2.97 8.38
CA THR A 47 8.50 2.81 7.05
C THR A 47 10.04 2.72 7.10
N PRO A 48 10.78 3.69 7.68
CA PRO A 48 12.23 3.60 7.81
C PRO A 48 12.68 2.48 8.74
N MET A 49 11.91 2.15 9.77
CA MET A 49 12.21 1.02 10.66
C MET A 49 12.12 -0.33 9.91
N ALA A 50 11.15 -0.46 9.00
CA ALA A 50 11.04 -1.62 8.12
C ALA A 50 12.21 -1.66 7.13
N GLY A 51 12.57 -0.52 6.54
CA GLY A 51 13.74 -0.40 5.65
C GLY A 51 15.07 -0.74 6.33
N LEU A 52 15.21 -0.47 7.63
CA LEU A 52 16.37 -0.84 8.44
C LEU A 52 16.31 -2.27 9.01
N GLY A 53 15.24 -3.03 8.74
CA GLY A 53 15.04 -4.39 9.27
C GLY A 53 14.89 -4.45 10.79
N VAL A 54 14.40 -3.36 11.42
CA VAL A 54 14.07 -3.30 12.85
C VAL A 54 12.74 -3.99 13.12
N VAL A 55 11.78 -3.82 12.21
CA VAL A 55 10.46 -4.44 12.21
C VAL A 55 10.23 -5.17 10.90
N THR A 56 9.50 -6.29 10.94
CA THR A 56 9.18 -7.05 9.73
C THR A 56 7.90 -6.54 9.07
N LEU A 57 7.71 -6.85 7.79
CA LEU A 57 6.50 -6.47 7.05
C LEU A 57 5.23 -7.07 7.70
N GLU A 58 5.33 -8.28 8.26
CA GLU A 58 4.26 -8.98 8.97
C GLU A 58 3.88 -8.30 10.28
N GLN A 59 4.81 -7.56 10.89
CA GLN A 59 4.55 -6.74 12.08
C GLN A 59 3.97 -5.38 11.70
N VAL A 60 4.48 -4.76 10.63
CA VAL A 60 4.04 -3.46 10.14
C VAL A 60 2.61 -3.52 9.61
N TYR A 61 2.27 -4.54 8.84
CA TYR A 61 0.96 -4.67 8.21
C TYR A 61 -0.24 -4.53 9.18
N PRO A 62 -0.35 -5.31 10.28
CA PRO A 62 -1.42 -5.13 11.25
C PRO A 62 -1.37 -3.79 11.98
N LEU A 63 -0.18 -3.23 12.26
CA LEU A 63 -0.07 -1.90 12.87
C LEU A 63 -0.65 -0.81 11.97
N VAL A 64 -0.38 -0.86 10.66
CA VAL A 64 -0.90 0.09 9.68
C VAL A 64 -2.42 -0.03 9.54
N ILE A 65 -2.95 -1.27 9.50
CA ILE A 65 -4.39 -1.51 9.53
C ILE A 65 -5.03 -0.90 10.78
N GLY A 66 -4.43 -1.18 11.94
CA GLY A 66 -4.84 -0.60 13.22
C GLY A 66 -4.81 0.93 13.19
N ALA A 67 -3.75 1.51 12.64
CA ALA A 67 -3.59 2.95 12.54
C ALA A 67 -4.70 3.59 11.68
N ASN A 68 -5.10 2.97 10.57
CA ASN A 68 -6.21 3.44 9.74
C ASN A 68 -7.55 3.37 10.47
N LEU A 69 -7.79 2.30 11.24
CA LEU A 69 -8.96 2.17 12.10
C LEU A 69 -8.97 3.23 13.22
N GLY A 70 -7.80 3.60 13.73
CA GLY A 70 -7.66 4.70 14.70
C GLY A 70 -8.12 6.04 14.13
N THR A 71 -7.75 6.37 12.89
CA THR A 71 -8.17 7.62 12.22
C THR A 71 -9.68 7.71 12.02
N THR A 72 -10.34 6.60 11.69
CA THR A 72 -11.81 6.61 11.57
C THR A 72 -12.49 6.69 12.94
N GLY A 73 -11.89 6.10 13.97
CA GLY A 73 -12.34 6.25 15.36
C GLY A 73 -12.24 7.69 15.86
N THR A 74 -11.14 8.39 15.59
CA THR A 74 -11.01 9.81 15.97
C THR A 74 -11.97 10.70 15.17
N ALA A 75 -12.17 10.42 13.88
CA ALA A 75 -13.16 11.12 13.06
C ALA A 75 -14.59 10.93 13.58
N LEU A 76 -14.94 9.71 14.04
CA LEU A 76 -16.23 9.43 14.65
C LEU A 76 -16.44 10.25 15.92
N LEU A 77 -15.47 10.27 16.82
CA LEU A 77 -15.58 11.08 18.04
C LEU A 77 -15.67 12.57 17.74
N ALA A 78 -14.86 13.07 16.80
CA ALA A 78 -14.93 14.46 16.36
C ALA A 78 -16.32 14.80 15.80
N SER A 79 -16.93 13.90 15.02
CA SER A 79 -18.28 14.09 14.49
C SER A 79 -19.37 14.11 15.57
N LEU A 80 -19.21 13.34 16.65
CA LEU A 80 -20.15 13.34 17.77
C LEU A 80 -20.08 14.66 18.55
N VAL A 81 -18.90 15.27 18.66
CA VAL A 81 -18.72 16.60 19.28
C VAL A 81 -19.40 17.70 18.45
N THR A 82 -19.39 17.62 17.12
CA THR A 82 -20.09 18.60 16.29
C THR A 82 -21.61 18.45 16.34
N GLY A 83 -22.11 17.26 16.70
CA GLY A 83 -23.54 16.98 16.87
C GLY A 83 -24.38 17.03 15.58
N LYS A 84 -23.74 17.21 14.41
CA LYS A 84 -24.43 17.27 13.12
C LYS A 84 -24.71 15.86 12.60
N ALA A 85 -25.99 15.56 12.34
CA ALA A 85 -26.43 14.26 11.86
C ALA A 85 -25.65 13.80 10.62
N ASP A 86 -25.46 14.68 9.64
CA ASP A 86 -24.73 14.37 8.40
C ASP A 86 -23.26 14.01 8.67
N SER A 87 -22.60 14.73 9.58
CA SER A 87 -21.20 14.48 9.94
C SER A 87 -21.04 13.13 10.65
N VAL A 88 -21.97 12.80 11.56
CA VAL A 88 -21.98 11.51 12.27
C VAL A 88 -22.27 10.37 11.29
N ALA A 89 -23.22 10.54 10.37
CA ALA A 89 -23.54 9.54 9.35
C ALA A 89 -22.33 9.23 8.47
N ILE A 90 -21.65 10.26 7.96
CA ILE A 90 -20.42 10.10 7.16
C ILE A 90 -19.33 9.38 7.97
N ALA A 91 -19.09 9.82 9.21
CA ALA A 91 -18.07 9.20 10.04
C ALA A 91 -18.37 7.73 10.39
N LEU A 92 -19.64 7.38 10.63
CA LEU A 92 -20.08 6.00 10.84
C LEU A 92 -19.86 5.14 9.60
N VAL A 93 -20.18 5.64 8.41
CA VAL A 93 -19.92 4.93 7.15
C VAL A 93 -18.42 4.67 6.99
N HIS A 94 -17.57 5.68 7.22
CA HIS A 94 -16.12 5.51 7.14
C HIS A 94 -15.58 4.52 8.18
N PHE A 95 -16.07 4.58 9.41
CA PHE A 95 -15.68 3.68 10.48
C PHE A 95 -16.04 2.24 10.16
N TRP A 96 -17.31 1.98 9.82
CA TRP A 96 -17.78 0.63 9.51
C TRP A 96 -17.14 0.07 8.24
N PHE A 97 -16.95 0.88 7.21
CA PHE A 97 -16.22 0.46 6.01
C PHE A 97 -14.81 -0.03 6.34
N ASN A 98 -14.08 0.68 7.22
CA ASN A 98 -12.76 0.24 7.66
C ASN A 98 -12.83 -1.03 8.51
N VAL A 99 -13.78 -1.12 9.45
CA VAL A 99 -13.97 -2.32 10.28
C VAL A 99 -14.24 -3.56 9.40
N PHE A 100 -15.19 -3.48 8.47
CA PHE A 100 -15.47 -4.58 7.54
C PHE A 100 -14.27 -4.89 6.64
N GLY A 101 -13.55 -3.86 6.18
CA GLY A 101 -12.30 -4.02 5.46
C GLY A 101 -11.27 -4.83 6.25
N VAL A 102 -11.09 -4.55 7.55
CA VAL A 102 -10.21 -5.35 8.42
C VAL A 102 -10.66 -6.81 8.44
N PHE A 103 -11.94 -7.07 8.68
CA PHE A 103 -12.48 -8.43 8.73
C PHE A 103 -12.37 -9.19 7.40
N LEU A 104 -12.39 -8.49 6.27
CA LEU A 104 -12.23 -9.09 4.94
C LEU A 104 -10.76 -9.37 4.59
N PHE A 105 -9.87 -8.41 4.86
CA PHE A 105 -8.49 -8.46 4.36
C PHE A 105 -7.48 -9.07 5.34
N TYR A 106 -7.76 -9.06 6.65
CA TYR A 106 -6.78 -9.50 7.66
C TYR A 106 -6.96 -10.96 8.13
N PRO A 107 -8.15 -11.43 8.54
CA PRO A 107 -8.37 -12.82 8.96
C PRO A 107 -8.20 -13.84 7.84
N ILE A 108 -8.57 -13.47 6.60
CA ILE A 108 -8.55 -14.38 5.46
C ILE A 108 -7.08 -14.56 4.99
N PRO A 109 -6.49 -15.77 5.07
CA PRO A 109 -5.07 -15.94 4.77
C PRO A 109 -4.69 -15.64 3.31
N ILE A 110 -5.62 -15.87 2.39
CA ILE A 110 -5.42 -15.66 0.94
C ILE A 110 -5.23 -14.17 0.64
N THR A 111 -6.11 -13.31 1.15
CA THR A 111 -6.05 -11.86 0.93
C THR A 111 -4.84 -11.26 1.63
N ARG A 112 -4.54 -11.70 2.85
CA ARG A 112 -3.33 -11.30 3.59
C ARG A 112 -2.05 -11.65 2.82
N LYS A 113 -1.95 -12.88 2.30
CA LYS A 113 -0.78 -13.32 1.53
C LYS A 113 -0.59 -12.48 0.27
N LEU A 114 -1.68 -12.22 -0.48
CA LEU A 114 -1.64 -11.40 -1.68
C LEU A 114 -1.08 -9.99 -1.40
N ILE A 115 -1.52 -9.36 -0.30
CA ILE A 115 -1.05 -8.02 0.09
C ILE A 115 0.42 -8.04 0.46
N LEU A 116 0.86 -8.99 1.30
CA LEU A 116 2.25 -9.09 1.73
C LEU A 116 3.19 -9.42 0.56
N ASP A 117 2.80 -10.34 -0.30
CA ASP A 117 3.59 -10.73 -1.47
C ASP A 117 3.68 -9.58 -2.49
N GLY A 118 2.57 -8.86 -2.72
CA GLY A 118 2.54 -7.66 -3.55
C GLY A 118 3.42 -6.54 -2.99
N ALA A 119 3.38 -6.30 -1.68
CA ALA A 119 4.23 -5.32 -1.02
C ALA A 119 5.72 -5.69 -1.12
N ARG A 120 6.10 -6.97 -0.96
CA ARG A 120 7.50 -7.42 -1.16
C ARG A 120 7.94 -7.28 -2.61
N ALA A 121 7.08 -7.66 -3.56
CA ALA A 121 7.37 -7.53 -4.99
C ALA A 121 7.58 -6.06 -5.40
N LEU A 122 6.72 -5.16 -4.92
CA LEU A 122 6.83 -3.73 -5.17
C LEU A 122 8.07 -3.14 -4.49
N ALA A 123 8.38 -3.54 -3.25
CA ALA A 123 9.56 -3.09 -2.54
C ALA A 123 10.85 -3.51 -3.28
N PHE A 124 10.95 -4.76 -3.73
CA PHE A 124 12.07 -5.24 -4.55
C PHE A 124 12.19 -4.46 -5.86
N ALA A 125 11.08 -4.32 -6.60
CA ALA A 125 11.09 -3.64 -7.88
C ALA A 125 11.41 -2.14 -7.76
N SER A 126 10.98 -1.49 -6.68
CA SER A 126 11.33 -0.11 -6.36
C SER A 126 12.77 0.05 -5.90
N ALA A 127 13.36 -0.96 -5.25
CA ALA A 127 14.76 -0.94 -4.87
C ALA A 127 15.67 -1.03 -6.11
N ALA A 128 15.31 -1.88 -7.07
CA ALA A 128 16.02 -2.00 -8.35
C ALA A 128 15.86 -0.75 -9.23
N TRP A 129 14.63 -0.26 -9.39
CA TRP A 129 14.34 0.93 -10.19
C TRP A 129 13.34 1.85 -9.47
N PRO A 130 13.79 3.00 -8.92
CA PRO A 130 12.93 3.91 -8.15
C PRO A 130 11.69 4.40 -8.91
N LEU A 131 11.77 4.47 -10.24
CA LEU A 131 10.63 4.86 -11.07
C LEU A 131 9.48 3.85 -11.00
N THR A 132 9.73 2.60 -10.61
CA THR A 132 8.68 1.61 -10.37
C THR A 132 7.64 2.10 -9.36
N ALA A 133 8.06 2.76 -8.27
CA ALA A 133 7.12 3.30 -7.28
C ALA A 133 6.27 4.44 -7.86
N VAL A 134 6.87 5.31 -8.68
CA VAL A 134 6.16 6.40 -9.36
C VAL A 134 5.14 5.86 -10.35
N LEU A 135 5.54 4.89 -11.18
CA LEU A 135 4.65 4.23 -12.12
C LEU A 135 3.50 3.51 -11.40
N PHE A 136 3.80 2.82 -10.30
CA PHE A 136 2.77 2.20 -9.47
C PHE A 136 1.75 3.22 -8.96
N LEU A 137 2.20 4.36 -8.44
CA LEU A 137 1.31 5.43 -7.96
C LEU A 137 0.46 6.03 -9.08
N VAL A 138 1.08 6.37 -10.22
CA VAL A 138 0.36 6.94 -11.38
C VAL A 138 -0.66 5.96 -11.92
N VAL A 139 -0.29 4.68 -12.07
CA VAL A 139 -1.22 3.66 -12.58
C VAL A 139 -2.37 3.44 -11.60
N LEU A 140 -2.07 3.21 -10.32
CA LEU A 140 -3.07 2.80 -9.33
C LEU A 140 -3.98 3.96 -8.86
N PHE A 141 -3.43 5.15 -8.68
CA PHE A 141 -4.17 6.29 -8.11
C PHE A 141 -4.66 7.30 -9.14
N VAL A 142 -4.12 7.30 -10.37
CA VAL A 142 -4.54 8.23 -11.42
C VAL A 142 -5.19 7.48 -12.57
N MET A 143 -4.43 6.64 -13.28
CA MET A 143 -4.91 6.00 -14.51
C MET A 143 -6.13 5.10 -14.26
N VAL A 144 -6.05 4.17 -13.31
CA VAL A 144 -7.15 3.23 -13.03
C VAL A 144 -8.43 3.95 -12.59
N PRO A 145 -8.42 4.84 -11.58
CA PRO A 145 -9.62 5.59 -11.20
C PRO A 145 -10.17 6.46 -12.32
N THR A 146 -9.32 7.12 -13.11
CA THR A 146 -9.77 7.95 -14.24
C THR A 146 -10.42 7.12 -15.34
N LEU A 147 -9.87 5.96 -15.70
CA LEU A 147 -10.47 5.06 -16.69
C LEU A 147 -11.84 4.54 -16.22
N LEU A 148 -11.92 4.07 -14.97
CA LEU A 148 -13.18 3.64 -14.37
C LEU A 148 -14.22 4.76 -14.34
N LEU A 149 -13.80 5.98 -13.99
CA LEU A 149 -14.69 7.15 -13.96
C LEU A 149 -15.21 7.50 -15.35
N ILE A 150 -14.35 7.51 -16.38
CA ILE A 150 -14.74 7.74 -17.77
C ILE A 150 -15.80 6.72 -18.18
N THR A 151 -15.56 5.44 -17.91
CA THR A 151 -16.50 4.36 -18.24
C THR A 151 -17.84 4.54 -17.52
N VAL A 152 -17.86 4.90 -16.23
CA VAL A 152 -19.10 5.18 -15.49
C VAL A 152 -19.84 6.40 -16.08
N CYS A 153 -19.14 7.49 -16.39
CA CYS A 153 -19.76 8.66 -17.00
C CYS A 153 -20.38 8.35 -18.37
N MET A 154 -19.80 7.43 -19.15
CA MET A 154 -20.38 7.00 -20.41
C MET A 154 -21.66 6.19 -20.20
N PHE A 155 -21.77 5.40 -19.14
CA PHE A 155 -22.98 4.63 -18.83
C PHE A 155 -24.16 5.49 -18.34
N GLU A 156 -23.89 6.59 -17.63
CA GLU A 156 -24.90 7.52 -17.12
C GLU A 156 -25.44 8.50 -18.18
N SER A 157 -24.87 8.48 -19.39
CA SER A 157 -25.30 9.37 -20.47
C SER A 157 -26.71 9.04 -20.99
N HIS A 158 -27.52 10.08 -21.25
CA HIS A 158 -28.88 9.93 -21.79
C HIS A 158 -28.93 9.42 -23.24
N SER A 159 -27.85 9.59 -24.00
CA SER A 159 -27.80 9.17 -25.41
C SER A 159 -27.32 7.72 -25.53
N ILE A 160 -28.07 6.93 -26.31
CA ILE A 160 -27.78 5.51 -26.58
C ILE A 160 -26.36 5.34 -27.14
N VAL A 161 -25.87 6.29 -27.95
CA VAL A 161 -24.53 6.24 -28.56
C VAL A 161 -23.43 6.17 -27.49
N PHE A 162 -23.51 7.04 -26.48
CA PHE A 162 -22.50 7.08 -25.42
C PHE A 162 -22.57 5.83 -24.51
N ARG A 163 -23.76 5.27 -24.28
CA ARG A 163 -23.92 4.00 -23.54
C ARG A 163 -23.31 2.81 -24.30
N VAL A 164 -23.44 2.78 -25.63
CA VAL A 164 -22.78 1.75 -26.47
C VAL A 164 -21.27 1.91 -26.43
N ILE A 165 -20.75 3.14 -26.52
CA ILE A 165 -19.30 3.39 -26.39
C ILE A 165 -18.81 2.97 -24.99
N GLY A 166 -19.57 3.24 -23.92
CA GLY A 166 -19.24 2.81 -22.57
C GLY A 166 -19.09 1.29 -22.42
N TRP A 167 -19.96 0.51 -23.06
CA TRP A 167 -19.79 -0.95 -23.12
C TRP A 167 -18.52 -1.36 -23.87
N ILE A 168 -18.21 -0.70 -24.99
CA ILE A 168 -16.99 -0.98 -25.76
C ILE A 168 -15.74 -0.66 -24.93
N THR A 169 -15.69 0.49 -24.25
CA THR A 169 -14.55 0.88 -23.42
C THR A 169 -14.39 -0.07 -22.22
N ALA A 170 -15.48 -0.43 -21.54
CA ALA A 170 -15.45 -1.39 -20.44
C ALA A 170 -14.91 -2.77 -20.86
N VAL A 171 -15.36 -3.27 -22.02
CA VAL A 171 -14.86 -4.55 -22.57
C VAL A 171 -13.37 -4.43 -22.94
N ALA A 172 -12.96 -3.31 -23.55
CA ALA A 172 -11.57 -3.09 -23.90
C ALA A 172 -10.65 -3.06 -22.65
N GLU A 173 -11.07 -2.37 -21.59
CA GLU A 173 -10.35 -2.32 -20.30
C GLU A 173 -10.24 -3.71 -19.66
N LEU A 174 -11.31 -4.49 -19.68
CA LEU A 174 -11.32 -5.86 -19.16
C LEU A 174 -10.39 -6.77 -19.97
N VAL A 175 -10.48 -6.74 -21.29
CA VAL A 175 -9.64 -7.55 -22.19
C VAL A 175 -8.17 -7.16 -22.04
N ALA A 176 -7.85 -5.87 -21.96
CA ALA A 176 -6.49 -5.39 -21.72
C ALA A 176 -5.95 -5.90 -20.38
N SER A 177 -6.76 -5.83 -19.31
CA SER A 177 -6.38 -6.32 -17.98
C SER A 177 -6.13 -7.82 -17.97
N LEU A 178 -7.03 -8.61 -18.57
CA LEU A 178 -6.88 -10.06 -18.70
C LEU A 178 -5.67 -10.42 -19.57
N TYR A 179 -5.43 -9.69 -20.66
CA TYR A 179 -4.25 -9.89 -21.50
C TYR A 179 -2.96 -9.57 -20.74
N CYS A 180 -2.91 -8.50 -19.96
CA CYS A 180 -1.76 -8.16 -19.12
C CYS A 180 -1.45 -9.27 -18.10
N ILE A 181 -2.47 -9.79 -17.42
CA ILE A 181 -2.34 -10.91 -16.48
C ILE A 181 -1.83 -12.16 -17.21
N PHE A 182 -2.50 -12.52 -18.32
CA PHE A 182 -2.12 -13.68 -19.13
C PHE A 182 -0.69 -13.56 -19.68
N TRP A 183 -0.28 -12.36 -20.12
CA TRP A 183 1.07 -12.12 -20.59
C TRP A 183 2.10 -12.27 -19.48
N TYR A 184 1.79 -11.75 -18.30
CA TYR A 184 2.64 -11.84 -17.12
C TYR A 184 2.83 -13.30 -16.68
N GLU A 185 1.75 -14.09 -16.62
CA GLU A 185 1.78 -15.47 -16.14
C GLU A 185 2.24 -16.48 -17.19
N ASN A 186 1.75 -16.39 -18.43
CA ASN A 186 1.86 -17.48 -19.42
C ASN A 186 2.77 -17.18 -20.62
N LYS A 187 3.01 -15.90 -20.97
CA LYS A 187 3.88 -15.53 -22.10
C LYS A 187 5.29 -15.05 -21.68
N GLY A 188 5.74 -15.46 -20.50
CA GLY A 188 7.08 -15.12 -20.00
C GLY A 188 7.24 -13.65 -19.62
N GLY A 189 6.14 -12.89 -19.49
CA GLY A 189 6.18 -11.48 -19.07
C GLY A 189 6.84 -11.30 -17.71
N ARG A 190 6.55 -12.22 -16.76
CA ARG A 190 7.24 -12.27 -15.46
C ARG A 190 8.75 -12.39 -15.60
N ALA A 191 9.24 -13.30 -16.45
CA ALA A 191 10.67 -13.49 -16.66
C ALA A 191 11.33 -12.24 -17.28
N ARG A 192 10.68 -11.62 -18.27
CA ARG A 192 11.17 -10.36 -18.88
C ARG A 192 11.20 -9.22 -17.88
N TRP A 193 10.18 -9.12 -17.02
CA TRP A 193 10.12 -8.10 -15.98
C TRP A 193 11.23 -8.27 -14.94
N HIS A 194 11.44 -9.48 -14.44
CA HIS A 194 12.54 -9.76 -13.50
C HIS A 194 13.91 -9.51 -14.15
N ALA A 195 14.13 -9.97 -15.38
CA ALA A 195 15.38 -9.71 -16.10
C ALA A 195 15.65 -8.21 -16.30
N PHE A 196 14.61 -7.43 -16.60
CA PHE A 196 14.73 -5.97 -16.68
C PHE A 196 15.13 -5.35 -15.34
N LEU A 197 14.50 -5.76 -14.24
CA LEU A 197 14.83 -5.26 -12.90
C LEU A 197 16.25 -5.66 -12.47
N GLU A 198 16.69 -6.89 -12.76
CA GLU A 198 18.05 -7.36 -12.48
C GLU A 198 19.10 -6.55 -13.25
N ASN A 199 18.86 -6.27 -14.54
CA ASN A 199 19.74 -5.40 -15.31
C ASN A 199 19.85 -4.00 -14.69
N ARG A 200 18.73 -3.38 -14.31
CA ARG A 200 18.73 -2.06 -13.65
C ARG A 200 19.44 -2.07 -12.29
N LEU A 201 19.29 -3.14 -11.54
CA LEU A 201 20.00 -3.30 -10.27
C LEU A 201 21.52 -3.38 -10.49
N SER A 202 21.97 -4.19 -11.46
CA SER A 202 23.39 -4.32 -11.80
C SER A 202 24.02 -3.01 -12.29
N GLU A 203 23.32 -2.22 -13.12
CA GLU A 203 23.76 -0.89 -13.56
C GLU A 203 23.98 0.06 -12.36
N ARG A 204 23.10 -0.01 -11.36
CA ARG A 204 23.16 0.82 -10.17
C ARG A 204 24.30 0.41 -9.24
N GLU A 205 24.50 -0.89 -9.04
CA GLU A 205 25.60 -1.42 -8.23
C GLU A 205 26.96 -1.12 -8.88
N GLY A 206 27.11 -1.35 -10.18
CA GLY A 206 28.34 -1.02 -10.92
C GLY A 206 28.65 0.48 -10.94
N GLY A 207 27.62 1.33 -10.99
CA GLY A 207 27.80 2.77 -10.81
C GLY A 207 28.37 3.14 -9.43
N LEU A 208 27.83 2.55 -8.35
CA LEU A 208 28.30 2.78 -6.99
C LEU A 208 29.75 2.33 -6.80
N GLU A 209 30.14 1.18 -7.35
CA GLU A 209 31.53 0.70 -7.30
C GLU A 209 32.50 1.64 -8.03
N TRP A 210 32.10 2.17 -9.20
CA TRP A 210 32.92 3.16 -9.92
C TRP A 210 33.13 4.44 -9.09
N PHE A 211 32.08 4.97 -8.47
CA PHE A 211 32.18 6.14 -7.58
C PHE A 211 33.11 5.88 -6.39
N HIS A 212 32.95 4.74 -5.71
CA HIS A 212 33.79 4.39 -4.56
C HIS A 212 35.28 4.19 -4.92
N THR A 213 35.58 3.73 -6.13
CA THR A 213 36.96 3.49 -6.58
C THR A 213 37.65 4.74 -7.11
N HIS A 214 36.92 5.73 -7.64
CA HIS A 214 37.49 6.94 -8.27
C HIS A 214 37.41 8.21 -7.41
N GLU A 215 36.56 8.27 -6.36
CA GLU A 215 36.58 9.39 -5.39
C GLU A 215 37.51 9.15 -4.19
N MET A 216 38.03 7.93 -4.01
CA MET A 216 39.00 7.60 -2.94
C MET A 216 40.46 7.59 -3.42
N SER A 217 40.71 7.93 -4.69
CA SER A 217 42.05 8.09 -5.30
C SER A 217 42.37 9.56 -5.53
#